data_AF-A0A1M4TUM7-F1
#
_entry.id   AF-A0A1M4TUM7-F1
#
_cell.length_a   1.000
_cell.length_b   1.000
_cell.length_c   1.000
_cell.angle_alpha   90.00
_cell.angle_beta   90.00
_cell.angle_gamma   90.00
#
_symmetry.space_group_name_H-M   'P 1'
#
loop_
_entity.id
_entity.type
_entity.pdbx_description
1 polymer ?
#
loop_
_entity_poly.entity_id
_entity_poly.type
_entity_poly.pdbx_seq_one_letter_code
_entity_poly.pdbx_strand_id
1 'polypeptide(L)'
;MVTIDNIKKIMPDEILDQLASDDVNTTDEVLQELIDNATNFINAIFLDFDENFKDEMIRNYVKKELYLNAGKIEEAQMIQESFNVAISQREKQKTSSAGKISYSSASQVFTNDELEKW
;
A
#
# COMPACT_ATOMS: atom_id res chain seq x y z
N MET A 1 5.95 -12.61 -4.20
CA MET A 1 4.73 -13.32 -3.78
C MET A 1 4.73 -13.49 -2.27
N VAL A 2 3.63 -13.12 -1.63
CA VAL A 2 3.40 -13.35 -0.19
C VAL A 2 3.06 -14.82 0.06
N THR A 3 3.66 -15.41 1.09
CA THR A 3 3.46 -16.82 1.47
C THR A 3 3.32 -16.94 2.98
N ILE A 4 2.73 -18.03 3.47
CA ILE A 4 2.58 -18.31 4.90
C ILE A 4 3.94 -18.22 5.61
N ASP A 5 4.98 -18.85 5.06
CA ASP A 5 6.35 -18.80 5.62
C ASP A 5 6.90 -17.38 5.73
N ASN A 6 6.61 -16.52 4.73
CA ASN A 6 7.05 -15.13 4.76
C ASN A 6 6.32 -14.35 5.85
N ILE A 7 5.04 -14.64 6.10
CA ILE A 7 4.26 -14.00 7.17
C ILE A 7 4.72 -14.50 8.55
N LYS A 8 4.91 -15.81 8.72
CA LYS A 8 5.40 -16.38 9.99
C LYS A 8 6.76 -15.82 10.40
N LYS A 9 7.67 -15.59 9.44
CA LYS A 9 9.00 -15.02 9.72
C LYS A 9 9.00 -13.56 10.18
N ILE A 10 7.96 -12.80 9.84
CA ILE A 10 7.90 -11.35 10.12
C ILE A 10 6.91 -10.99 11.22
N MET A 11 6.15 -11.98 11.71
CA MET A 11 5.19 -11.83 12.79
C MET A 11 5.80 -12.32 14.10
N PRO A 12 5.53 -11.65 15.23
CA PRO A 12 5.91 -12.18 16.54
C PRO A 12 5.16 -13.48 16.85
N ASP A 13 5.86 -14.46 17.44
CA ASP A 13 5.28 -15.76 17.81
C ASP A 13 4.02 -15.62 18.70
N GLU A 14 4.01 -14.64 19.60
CA GLU A 14 2.85 -14.29 20.45
C GLU A 14 1.56 -14.03 19.64
N ILE A 15 1.69 -13.41 18.46
CA ILE A 15 0.54 -13.11 17.59
C ILE A 15 0.08 -14.36 16.85
N LEU A 16 1.03 -15.22 16.46
CA LEU A 16 0.74 -16.48 15.77
C LEU A 16 0.08 -17.49 16.72
N ASP A 17 0.52 -17.54 17.97
CA ASP A 17 -0.02 -18.42 19.01
C ASP A 17 -1.46 -18.06 19.38
N GLN A 18 -1.84 -16.78 19.35
CA GLN A 18 -3.22 -16.35 19.57
C GLN A 18 -4.20 -16.78 18.46
N LEU A 19 -3.70 -17.11 17.26
CA LEU A 19 -4.53 -17.68 16.19
C LEU A 19 -4.76 -19.17 16.38
N ALA A 20 -3.86 -19.85 17.09
CA ALA A 20 -3.97 -21.29 17.39
C ALA A 20 -4.98 -21.60 18.50
N SER A 21 -5.46 -20.59 19.24
CA SER A 21 -6.42 -20.79 20.34
C SER A 21 -7.88 -20.95 19.89
N ASP A 22 -8.22 -20.66 18.64
CA ASP A 22 -9.56 -20.92 18.08
C ASP A 22 -9.60 -22.31 17.43
N ASP A 23 -10.14 -23.27 18.20
CA ASP A 23 -10.02 -24.73 18.10
C ASP A 23 -10.68 -25.40 16.87
N VAL A 24 -10.84 -24.69 15.74
CA VAL A 24 -11.57 -25.17 14.54
C VAL A 24 -10.74 -25.16 13.26
N ASN A 25 -9.77 -24.25 13.11
CA ASN A 25 -8.89 -24.16 11.94
C ASN A 25 -7.42 -24.12 12.37
N THR A 26 -6.53 -24.72 11.59
CA THR A 26 -5.09 -24.60 11.84
C THR A 26 -4.64 -23.17 11.56
N THR A 27 -3.61 -22.68 12.29
CA THR A 27 -3.01 -21.35 12.07
C THR A 27 -2.65 -21.12 10.60
N ASP A 28 -2.26 -22.18 9.88
CA ASP A 28 -1.84 -22.11 8.49
C ASP A 28 -3.02 -21.90 7.54
N GLU A 29 -4.17 -22.52 7.82
CA GLU A 29 -5.41 -22.31 7.07
C GLU A 29 -5.92 -20.88 7.24
N VAL A 30 -5.90 -20.36 8.47
CA VAL A 30 -6.30 -18.97 8.76
C VAL A 30 -5.37 -17.97 8.07
N LEU A 31 -4.05 -18.23 8.12
CA LEU A 31 -3.07 -17.39 7.44
C LEU A 31 -3.25 -17.43 5.92
N GLN A 32 -3.53 -18.61 5.34
CA GLN A 32 -3.78 -18.75 3.92
C GLN A 32 -5.03 -17.98 3.50
N GLU A 33 -6.13 -18.10 4.25
CA GLU A 33 -7.36 -17.37 3.98
C GLU A 33 -7.14 -15.85 4.06
N LEU A 34 -6.40 -15.36 5.05
CA LEU A 34 -6.04 -13.95 5.16
C LEU A 34 -5.18 -13.47 3.98
N ILE A 35 -4.21 -14.27 3.55
CA ILE A 35 -3.38 -13.96 2.38
C ILE A 35 -4.24 -13.91 1.11
N ASP A 36 -5.16 -14.85 0.92
CA ASP A 36 -6.03 -14.90 -0.25
C ASP A 36 -7.00 -13.72 -0.29
N ASN A 37 -7.63 -13.40 0.85
CA ASN A 37 -8.50 -12.24 1.00
C ASN A 37 -7.73 -10.93 0.73
N ALA A 38 -6.54 -10.78 1.30
CA ALA A 38 -5.68 -9.62 1.07
C ALA A 38 -5.27 -9.53 -0.41
N THR A 39 -4.90 -10.64 -1.03
CA THR A 39 -4.50 -10.70 -2.44
C THR A 39 -5.64 -10.28 -3.35
N ASN A 40 -6.84 -10.81 -3.13
CA ASN A 40 -8.02 -10.45 -3.91
C ASN A 40 -8.38 -8.96 -3.74
N PHE A 41 -8.36 -8.45 -2.51
CA PHE A 41 -8.66 -7.05 -2.21
C PHE A 41 -7.65 -6.09 -2.86
N ILE A 42 -6.34 -6.35 -2.68
CA ILE A 42 -5.28 -5.51 -3.24
C ILE A 42 -5.26 -5.58 -4.76
N ASN A 43 -5.46 -6.75 -5.36
CA ASN A 43 -5.53 -6.88 -6.81
C ASN A 43 -6.72 -6.14 -7.42
N ALA A 44 -7.87 -6.10 -6.72
CA ALA A 44 -9.05 -5.37 -7.17
C ALA A 44 -8.85 -3.84 -7.11
N ILE A 45 -8.15 -3.33 -6.09
CA ILE A 45 -7.96 -1.89 -5.88
C ILE A 45 -6.76 -1.34 -6.65
N PHE A 46 -5.67 -2.12 -6.73
CA PHE A 46 -4.39 -1.69 -7.27
C PHE A 46 -4.03 -2.39 -8.59
N LEU A 47 -5.01 -2.57 -9.48
CA LEU A 47 -4.85 -3.27 -10.77
C LEU A 47 -3.59 -2.83 -11.55
N ASP A 48 -3.37 -1.53 -11.68
CA ASP A 48 -2.29 -0.93 -12.48
C ASP A 48 -0.95 -0.76 -11.74
N PHE A 49 -0.82 -1.30 -10.53
CA PHE A 49 0.41 -1.18 -9.75
C PHE A 49 1.34 -2.36 -10.00
N ASP A 50 2.64 -2.14 -9.77
CA ASP A 50 3.64 -3.19 -9.88
C ASP A 50 3.43 -4.28 -8.82
N GLU A 51 3.81 -5.50 -9.17
CA GLU A 51 3.67 -6.68 -8.31
C GLU A 51 4.43 -6.55 -6.98
N ASN A 52 5.56 -5.83 -6.96
CA ASN A 52 6.31 -5.61 -5.71
C ASN A 52 5.52 -4.73 -4.74
N PHE A 53 4.87 -3.68 -5.25
CA PHE A 53 3.97 -2.84 -4.46
C PHE A 53 2.77 -3.63 -3.96
N LYS A 54 2.13 -4.43 -4.82
CA LYS A 54 1.02 -5.29 -4.41
C LYS A 54 1.43 -6.27 -3.31
N ASP A 55 2.57 -6.94 -3.45
CA ASP A 55 3.13 -7.83 -2.43
C ASP A 55 3.40 -7.12 -1.09
N GLU A 56 3.88 -5.89 -1.13
CA GLU A 56 4.05 -5.05 0.08
C GLU A 56 2.70 -4.72 0.73
N MET A 57 1.72 -4.31 -0.07
CA MET A 57 0.38 -3.99 0.40
C MET A 57 -0.34 -5.21 0.99
N ILE A 58 -0.21 -6.37 0.36
CA ILE A 58 -0.75 -7.64 0.86
C ILE A 58 -0.12 -7.99 2.21
N ARG A 59 1.21 -7.87 2.35
CA ARG A 59 1.88 -8.09 3.64
C ARG A 59 1.38 -7.15 4.73
N ASN A 60 1.25 -5.86 4.43
CA ASN A 60 0.80 -4.89 5.42
C ASN A 60 -0.66 -5.12 5.83
N TYR A 61 -1.52 -5.49 4.88
CA TYR A 61 -2.90 -5.87 5.16
C TYR A 61 -2.97 -7.08 6.10
N VAL A 62 -2.27 -8.17 5.76
CA VAL A 62 -2.25 -9.39 6.57
C VAL A 62 -1.71 -9.09 7.97
N LYS A 63 -0.60 -8.35 8.11
CA LYS A 63 -0.06 -7.94 9.42
C LYS A 63 -1.10 -7.19 10.25
N LYS A 64 -1.79 -6.21 9.65
CA LYS A 64 -2.79 -5.40 10.32
C LYS A 64 -3.91 -6.27 10.88
N GLU A 65 -4.46 -7.17 10.07
CA GLU A 65 -5.53 -8.10 10.51
C GLU A 65 -5.04 -9.03 11.64
N LEU A 66 -3.81 -9.52 11.58
CA LEU A 66 -3.24 -10.35 12.64
C LEU A 66 -3.08 -9.57 13.96
N TYR A 67 -2.62 -8.32 13.91
CA TYR A 67 -2.54 -7.48 15.11
C TYR A 67 -3.93 -7.11 15.67
N LEU A 68 -4.93 -6.89 14.81
CA LEU A 68 -6.31 -6.66 15.24
C LEU A 68 -6.89 -7.89 15.95
N ASN A 69 -6.69 -9.09 15.37
CA ASN A 69 -7.13 -10.35 15.99
C ASN A 69 -6.44 -10.59 17.32
N ALA A 70 -5.19 -10.14 17.47
CA ALA A 70 -4.45 -10.22 18.73
C ALA A 70 -4.78 -9.11 19.75
N GLY A 71 -5.76 -8.25 19.47
CA GLY A 71 -6.14 -7.12 20.33
C GLY A 71 -5.12 -5.98 20.38
N LYS A 72 -4.10 -6.00 19.53
CA LYS A 72 -3.04 -4.99 19.42
C LYS A 72 -3.46 -3.85 18.48
N ILE A 73 -4.45 -3.07 18.96
CA ILE A 73 -5.14 -2.04 18.16
C ILE A 73 -4.20 -0.91 17.74
N GLU A 74 -3.26 -0.50 18.61
CA GLU A 74 -2.32 0.59 18.32
C GLU A 74 -1.36 0.19 17.18
N GLU A 75 -0.81 -1.01 17.23
CA GLU A 75 0.07 -1.54 16.19
C GLU A 75 -0.67 -1.71 14.86
N ALA A 76 -1.92 -2.19 14.90
CA ALA A 76 -2.77 -2.24 13.73
C ALA A 76 -3.03 -0.85 13.13
N GLN A 77 -3.29 0.17 13.97
CA GLN A 77 -3.47 1.55 13.52
C GLN A 77 -2.20 2.12 12.89
N MET A 78 -1.02 1.89 13.49
CA MET A 78 0.26 2.32 12.92
C MET A 78 0.48 1.70 11.52
N ILE A 79 0.13 0.43 11.35
CA ILE A 79 0.22 -0.23 10.04
C ILE A 79 -0.78 0.38 9.06
N GLN A 80 -2.02 0.64 9.47
CA GLN A 80 -3.02 1.31 8.65
C GLN A 80 -2.59 2.72 8.23
N GLU A 81 -1.95 3.48 9.11
CA GLU A 81 -1.38 4.78 8.80
C GLU A 81 -0.26 4.68 7.78
N SER A 82 0.68 3.74 7.97
CA SER A 82 1.75 3.49 7.01
C SER A 82 1.20 3.08 5.63
N PHE A 83 0.12 2.31 5.60
CA PHE A 83 -0.57 1.89 4.40
C PHE A 83 -1.18 3.09 3.66
N ASN A 84 -1.89 3.97 4.38
CA ASN A 84 -2.44 5.19 3.82
C ASN A 84 -1.34 6.13 3.29
N VAL A 85 -0.22 6.23 4.00
CA VAL A 85 0.95 7.00 3.55
C VAL A 85 1.51 6.42 2.25
N ALA A 86 1.73 5.11 2.17
CA ALA A 86 2.25 4.43 0.97
C ALA A 86 1.35 4.66 -0.26
N ILE A 87 0.03 4.57 -0.09
CA ILE A 87 -0.95 4.87 -1.13
C ILE A 87 -0.83 6.33 -1.56
N SER A 88 -0.87 7.27 -0.61
CA SER A 88 -0.84 8.70 -0.92
C SER A 88 0.47 9.13 -1.61
N GLN A 89 1.61 8.54 -1.25
CA GLN A 89 2.90 8.79 -1.89
C GLN A 89 2.91 8.27 -3.33
N ARG A 90 2.33 7.09 -3.57
CA ARG A 90 2.23 6.50 -4.89
C ARG A 90 1.24 7.21 -5.81
N GLU A 91 0.11 7.68 -5.29
CA GLU A 91 -0.81 8.56 -6.03
C GLU A 91 -0.13 9.88 -6.42
N LYS A 92 0.64 10.47 -5.50
CA LYS A 92 1.47 11.66 -5.79
C LYS A 92 2.54 11.39 -6.83
N GLN A 93 3.09 10.18 -6.89
CA GLN A 93 4.03 9.79 -7.95
C GLN A 93 3.32 9.64 -9.31
N LYS A 94 2.12 9.06 -9.36
CA LYS A 94 1.29 9.01 -10.59
C LYS A 94 0.98 10.40 -11.13
N THR A 95 0.65 11.37 -10.26
CA THR A 95 0.39 12.75 -10.68
C THR A 95 1.66 13.51 -11.04
N SER A 96 2.80 13.18 -10.44
CA SER A 96 4.10 13.78 -10.79
C SER A 96 4.69 13.23 -12.10
N SER A 97 4.32 12.01 -12.52
CA SER A 97 4.69 11.45 -13.82
C SER A 97 3.72 11.84 -14.94
N ALA A 98 2.50 12.26 -14.61
CA ALA A 98 1.54 12.84 -15.55
C ALA A 98 1.90 14.30 -15.83
N GLY A 99 3.02 14.49 -16.54
CA GLY A 99 3.39 15.77 -17.13
C GLY A 99 3.77 16.84 -16.11
N LYS A 100 5.07 17.12 -16.02
CA LYS A 100 5.47 18.52 -16.06
C LYS A 100 4.88 19.11 -17.34
N ILE A 101 3.66 19.66 -17.28
CA ILE A 101 3.35 20.81 -18.10
C ILE A 101 4.22 21.91 -17.50
N SER A 102 5.44 22.03 -18.02
CA SER A 102 6.29 23.18 -17.80
C SER A 102 5.57 24.38 -18.41
N TYR A 103 4.63 24.97 -17.67
CA TYR A 103 4.29 26.37 -17.87
C TYR A 103 5.53 27.17 -17.49
N SER A 104 6.36 27.41 -18.50
CA SER A 104 7.33 28.50 -18.47
C SER A 104 6.52 29.80 -18.37
N SER A 105 6.19 30.22 -17.15
CA SER A 105 5.74 31.58 -16.84
C SER A 105 6.93 32.55 -16.87
N ALA A 106 7.80 32.42 -17.88
CA ALA A 106 8.63 33.54 -18.27
C ALA A 106 7.69 34.52 -18.98
N SER A 107 7.39 35.64 -18.32
CA SER A 107 6.75 36.78 -18.98
C SER A 107 7.54 37.11 -20.24
N GLN A 108 7.02 36.76 -21.41
CA GLN A 108 7.61 37.16 -22.67
C GLN A 108 7.39 38.66 -22.81
N VAL A 109 8.42 39.43 -22.47
CA VAL A 109 8.42 40.87 -22.70
C VAL A 109 8.59 41.05 -24.20
N PHE A 110 7.49 41.28 -24.91
CA PHE A 110 7.53 41.65 -26.32
C PHE A 110 8.41 42.89 -26.47
N THR A 111 9.39 42.83 -27.37
CA THR A 111 10.17 44.00 -27.73
C THR A 111 9.32 44.95 -28.57
N ASN A 112 9.54 46.26 -28.46
CA ASN A 112 8.76 47.28 -29.18
C ASN A 112 8.68 47.02 -30.70
N ASP A 113 9.71 46.41 -31.29
CA ASP A 113 9.74 46.04 -32.71
C ASP A 113 8.65 45.03 -33.12
N GLU A 114 8.15 44.21 -32.20
CA GLU A 114 7.09 43.23 -32.48
C GLU A 114 5.68 43.83 -32.33
N LEU A 115 5.54 44.93 -31.57
CA LEU A 115 4.27 45.64 -31.38
C LEU A 115 3.89 46.54 -32.55
N GLU A 116 4.84 46.97 -33.39
CA GLU A 116 4.56 47.80 -34.57
C GLU A 116 4.05 47.02 -35.80
N LYS A 117 4.06 45.68 -35.75
CA LYS A 117 3.61 44.82 -36.87
C LYS A 117 2.17 44.30 -36.74
N TRP A 118 1.47 44.62 -35.67
CA TRP A 118 0.06 44.30 -35.44
C TRP A 118 -0.81 45.54 -35.58
#